data_AF-A0A9E1YWE6-F1
#
_entry.id   AF-A0A9E1YWE6-F1
#
_cell.length_a   1.000
_cell.length_b   1.000
_cell.length_c   1.000
_cell.angle_alpha   90.00
_cell.angle_beta   90.00
_cell.angle_gamma   90.00
#
_symmetry.space_group_name_H-M   'P 1'
#
loop_
_entity.id
_entity.type
_entity.pdbx_description
1 polymer ?
#
loop_
_entity_poly.entity_id
_entity_poly.type
_entity_poly.pdbx_seq_one_letter_code
_entity_poly.pdbx_strand_id
1 'polypeptide(L)'
;MNVWNSSAMAYSFLGVLPVVLLIWLFGSLTVEIDGEELRHYFGPGFWRKTYLLNDIETAKQVRNSWLFGWGIRLTPHGWLYNVSGLDAVEIQLRSGKKFRIGTDQSSELTSGLQGVIKTN
;
A
#
# COMPACT_ATOMS: atom_id res chain seq x y z
N MET A 1 32.91 -7.40 -35.14
CA MET A 1 32.38 -7.30 -33.76
C MET A 1 31.13 -6.43 -33.82
N ASN A 2 29.95 -7.02 -33.60
CA ASN A 2 28.66 -6.44 -33.97
C ASN A 2 28.20 -5.39 -32.95
N VAL A 3 28.64 -4.14 -33.14
CA VAL A 3 28.26 -2.99 -32.29
C VAL A 3 26.74 -2.76 -32.29
N TRP A 4 26.04 -3.20 -33.33
CA TRP A 4 24.58 -3.22 -33.44
C TRP A 4 23.86 -4.00 -32.33
N ASN A 5 24.48 -5.04 -31.75
CA ASN A 5 23.87 -5.81 -30.66
C ASN A 5 24.01 -5.10 -29.31
N SER A 6 25.11 -4.37 -29.08
CA SER A 6 25.41 -3.79 -27.76
C SER A 6 24.48 -2.63 -27.40
N SER A 7 24.12 -1.78 -28.35
CA SER A 7 23.18 -0.68 -28.14
C SER A 7 21.74 -1.18 -27.97
N ALA A 8 21.30 -2.13 -28.81
CA ALA A 8 20.00 -2.78 -28.67
C ALA A 8 19.84 -3.49 -27.31
N MET A 9 20.85 -4.23 -26.87
CA MET A 9 20.86 -4.84 -25.53
C MET A 9 20.79 -3.77 -24.43
N ALA A 10 21.55 -2.68 -24.55
CA ALA A 10 21.53 -1.59 -23.58
C ALA A 10 20.14 -0.94 -23.47
N TYR A 11 19.43 -0.71 -24.59
CA TYR A 11 18.06 -0.18 -24.56
C TYR A 11 17.06 -1.18 -23.98
N SER A 12 17.22 -2.47 -24.24
CA SER A 12 16.41 -3.51 -23.59
C SER A 12 16.61 -3.53 -22.08
N PHE A 13 17.83 -3.39 -21.59
CA PHE A 13 18.10 -3.27 -20.15
C PHE A 13 17.55 -1.97 -19.57
N LEU A 14 17.67 -0.84 -20.29
CA LEU A 14 17.13 0.45 -19.86
C LEU A 14 15.59 0.45 -19.75
N GLY A 15 14.90 -0.34 -20.58
CA GLY A 15 13.44 -0.44 -20.57
C GLY A 15 12.90 -1.52 -19.62
N VAL A 16 13.44 -2.75 -19.68
CA VAL A 16 12.88 -3.91 -18.97
C VAL A 16 13.23 -3.89 -17.49
N LEU A 17 14.47 -3.53 -17.15
CA LEU A 17 14.96 -3.62 -15.77
C LEU A 17 14.20 -2.69 -14.81
N PRO A 18 13.91 -1.42 -15.17
CA PRO A 18 13.07 -0.57 -14.34
C PRO A 18 11.64 -1.09 -14.20
N VAL A 19 11.06 -1.68 -15.25
CA VAL A 19 9.70 -2.24 -15.18
C VAL A 19 9.66 -3.44 -14.24
N VAL A 20 10.62 -4.36 -14.35
CA VAL A 20 10.75 -5.51 -13.44
C VAL A 20 10.94 -5.04 -12.00
N LEU A 21 11.78 -4.02 -11.79
CA LEU A 21 11.99 -3.43 -10.47
C LEU A 21 10.71 -2.84 -9.90
N LEU A 22 9.93 -2.09 -10.69
CA LEU A 22 8.67 -1.50 -10.25
C LEU A 22 7.63 -2.58 -9.90
N ILE A 23 7.52 -3.64 -10.69
CA ILE A 23 6.64 -4.78 -10.39
C ILE A 23 7.08 -5.46 -9.10
N TRP A 24 8.39 -5.65 -8.89
CA TRP A 24 8.89 -6.26 -7.65
C TRP A 24 8.64 -5.38 -6.42
N LEU A 25 8.81 -4.07 -6.54
CA LEU A 25 8.60 -3.12 -5.44
C LEU A 25 7.13 -2.91 -5.09
N PHE A 26 6.22 -2.89 -6.08
CA PHE A 26 4.79 -2.59 -5.88
C PHE A 26 3.85 -3.79 -6.11
N GLY A 27 4.37 -4.98 -6.37
CA GLY A 27 3.59 -6.18 -6.69
C GLY A 27 2.90 -6.81 -5.49
N SER A 28 3.25 -6.41 -4.26
CA SER A 28 2.57 -6.83 -3.04
C SER A 28 2.49 -5.67 -2.05
N LEU A 29 1.49 -5.71 -1.17
CA LEU A 29 1.30 -4.79 -0.05
C LEU A 29 0.96 -5.66 1.15
N THR A 30 1.88 -5.70 2.11
CA THR A 30 1.71 -6.46 3.34
C THR A 30 1.22 -5.51 4.42
N VAL A 31 0.24 -5.97 5.20
CA VAL A 31 -0.36 -5.22 6.31
C VAL A 31 -0.32 -6.14 7.51
N GLU A 32 0.32 -5.68 8.58
CA GLU A 32 0.55 -6.45 9.80
C GLU A 32 0.11 -5.63 10.99
N ILE A 33 -0.57 -6.29 11.92
CA ILE A 33 -0.85 -5.75 13.26
C ILE A 33 0.09 -6.51 14.21
N ASP A 34 1.11 -5.83 14.72
CA ASP A 34 2.15 -6.40 15.58
C ASP A 34 2.13 -5.66 16.92
N GLY A 35 1.70 -6.35 17.98
CA GLY A 35 1.53 -5.76 19.31
C GLY A 35 0.60 -4.54 19.28
N GLU A 36 1.17 -3.36 19.54
CA GLU A 36 0.46 -2.07 19.55
C GLU A 36 0.65 -1.26 18.26
N GLU A 37 1.16 -1.87 17.19
CA GLU A 37 1.49 -1.20 15.94
C GLU A 37 0.76 -1.77 14.73
N LEU A 38 0.22 -0.89 13.88
CA LEU A 38 -0.18 -1.19 12.52
C LEU A 38 0.97 -0.86 11.57
N ARG A 39 1.47 -1.86 10.85
CA ARG A 39 2.54 -1.72 9.87
C ARG A 39 2.02 -2.06 8.48
N HIS A 40 2.47 -1.31 7.48
CA HIS A 40 2.29 -1.71 6.09
C HIS A 40 3.51 -1.38 5.24
N TYR A 41 3.77 -2.19 4.23
CA TYR A 41 4.88 -2.01 3.30
C TYR A 41 4.61 -2.73 1.98
N PHE A 42 5.21 -2.24 0.91
CA PHE A 42 5.17 -2.90 -0.39
C PHE A 42 6.33 -3.86 -0.59
N GLY A 43 6.12 -4.90 -1.39
CA GLY A 43 7.17 -5.80 -1.85
C GLY A 43 8.05 -6.33 -0.71
N PRO A 44 9.39 -6.27 -0.83
CA PRO A 44 10.34 -6.75 0.17
C PRO A 44 10.51 -5.83 1.40
N GLY A 45 9.58 -4.91 1.66
CA GLY A 45 9.69 -3.91 2.72
C GLY A 45 9.83 -2.47 2.23
N PHE A 46 9.58 -2.22 0.95
CA PHE A 46 9.59 -0.90 0.34
C PHE A 46 8.46 -0.02 0.88
N TRP A 47 8.74 1.26 1.10
CA TRP A 47 7.78 2.24 1.64
C TRP A 47 7.07 1.78 2.92
N ARG A 48 7.84 1.30 3.90
CA ARG A 48 7.32 0.88 5.19
C ARG A 48 6.77 2.07 5.99
N LYS A 49 5.57 1.92 6.52
CA LYS A 49 4.94 2.84 7.47
C LYS A 49 4.44 2.09 8.69
N THR A 50 4.55 2.74 9.84
CA THR A 50 4.17 2.22 11.14
C THR A 50 3.32 3.27 11.86
N TYR A 51 2.24 2.84 12.49
CA TYR A 51 1.34 3.69 13.27
C TYR A 51 1.01 2.98 14.58
N LEU A 52 1.00 3.70 15.69
CA LEU A 52 0.49 3.15 16.95
C LEU A 52 -1.02 2.95 16.84
N LEU A 53 -1.51 1.80 17.29
CA LEU A 53 -2.94 1.49 17.31
C LEU A 53 -3.71 2.47 18.19
N ASN A 54 -3.08 2.98 19.25
CA ASN A 54 -3.64 4.02 20.12
C ASN A 54 -3.87 5.35 19.39
N ASP A 55 -3.11 5.63 18.33
CA ASP A 55 -3.30 6.84 17.51
C ASP A 55 -4.43 6.68 16.50
N ILE A 56 -4.96 5.47 16.31
CA ILE A 56 -6.06 5.21 15.39
C ILE A 56 -7.38 5.54 16.08
N GLU A 57 -8.13 6.46 15.46
CA GLU A 57 -9.44 6.87 15.93
C GLU A 57 -10.55 5.99 15.34
N THR A 58 -10.52 5.76 14.02
CA THR A 58 -11.50 4.89 13.36
C THR A 58 -10.88 4.10 12.21
N ALA A 59 -11.42 2.90 11.98
CA ALA A 59 -11.14 2.07 10.82
C ALA A 59 -12.46 1.67 10.15
N LYS A 60 -12.58 1.93 8.84
CA LYS A 60 -13.83 1.71 8.07
C LYS A 60 -13.54 1.04 6.73
N GLN A 61 -14.34 0.05 6.38
CA GLN A 61 -14.34 -0.51 5.02
C GLN A 61 -14.85 0.54 4.04
N VAL A 62 -14.12 0.73 2.95
CA VAL A 62 -14.46 1.67 1.89
C VAL A 62 -14.16 1.04 0.53
N ARG A 63 -14.81 1.55 -0.50
CA ARG A 63 -14.50 1.20 -1.89
C ARG A 63 -13.93 2.41 -2.60
N ASN A 64 -12.79 2.21 -3.27
CA ASN A 64 -12.08 3.20 -4.05
C ASN A 64 -12.64 3.27 -5.48
N SER A 65 -12.49 4.44 -6.11
CA SER A 65 -12.74 4.56 -7.55
C SER A 65 -11.63 3.85 -8.33
N TRP A 66 -11.99 3.18 -9.43
CA TRP A 66 -11.05 2.58 -10.37
C TRP A 66 -10.02 3.59 -10.92
N LEU A 67 -10.39 4.88 -10.94
CA LEU A 67 -9.53 5.97 -11.38
C LEU A 67 -8.32 6.22 -10.46
N PHE A 68 -8.37 5.77 -9.20
CA PHE A 68 -7.25 5.97 -8.27
C PHE A 68 -6.07 5.02 -8.55
N GLY A 69 -6.31 3.92 -9.27
CA GLY A 69 -5.26 3.02 -9.76
C GLY A 69 -4.49 2.29 -8.66
N TRP A 70 -3.20 2.05 -8.94
CA TRP A 70 -2.27 1.28 -8.10
C TRP A 70 -1.13 2.14 -7.53
N GLY A 71 -0.46 1.60 -6.51
CA GLY A 71 0.70 2.15 -5.84
C GLY A 71 0.33 3.14 -4.72
N ILE A 72 1.15 4.19 -4.62
CA ILE A 72 1.02 5.23 -3.60
C ILE A 72 0.45 6.49 -4.27
N ARG A 73 -0.69 6.98 -3.78
CA ARG A 73 -1.40 8.13 -4.36
C ARG A 73 -1.96 9.05 -3.29
N LEU A 74 -1.93 10.36 -3.54
CA LEU A 74 -2.70 11.30 -2.76
C LEU A 74 -4.09 11.44 -3.39
N THR A 75 -5.13 11.18 -2.61
CA THR A 75 -6.53 11.28 -3.01
C THR A 75 -7.25 12.35 -2.17
N PRO A 76 -8.47 12.77 -2.52
CA PRO A 76 -9.29 13.62 -1.66
C PRO A 76 -9.54 13.03 -0.26
N HIS A 77 -9.34 11.72 -0.09
CA HIS A 77 -9.52 10.99 1.17
C HIS A 77 -8.19 10.71 1.90
N GLY A 78 -7.10 11.35 1.49
CA GLY A 78 -5.76 11.14 2.02
C GLY A 78 -4.92 10.19 1.18
N TRP A 79 -3.86 9.65 1.79
CA TRP A 79 -2.95 8.74 1.10
C TRP A 79 -3.64 7.40 0.84
N LEU A 80 -3.53 6.89 -0.38
CA LEU A 80 -3.95 5.55 -0.78
C LEU A 80 -2.71 4.71 -1.04
N TYR A 81 -2.65 3.55 -0.39
CA TYR A 81 -1.69 2.48 -0.62
C TYR A 81 -2.44 1.30 -1.24
N ASN A 82 -2.19 0.99 -2.50
CA ASN A 82 -2.94 -0.06 -3.21
C ASN A 82 -2.03 -0.88 -4.14
N VAL A 83 -2.34 -2.16 -4.32
CA VAL A 83 -1.71 -3.01 -5.35
C VAL A 83 -2.70 -3.38 -6.42
N SER A 84 -3.92 -3.76 -6.00
CA SER A 84 -4.99 -4.22 -6.86
C SER A 84 -6.35 -4.03 -6.20
N GLY A 85 -7.41 -4.14 -6.99
CA GLY A 85 -8.77 -4.09 -6.47
C GLY A 85 -9.24 -2.69 -6.08
N LEU A 86 -10.51 -2.64 -5.68
CA LEU A 86 -11.19 -1.41 -5.26
C LEU A 86 -11.48 -1.39 -3.77
N ASP A 87 -11.38 -2.53 -3.09
CA ASP A 87 -11.70 -2.64 -1.68
C ASP A 87 -10.52 -2.17 -0.82
N ALA A 88 -10.84 -1.41 0.23
CA ALA A 88 -9.85 -0.80 1.10
C ALA A 88 -10.39 -0.57 2.50
N VAL A 89 -9.48 -0.29 3.43
CA VAL A 89 -9.80 0.19 4.77
C VAL A 89 -9.30 1.61 4.90
N GLU A 90 -10.20 2.54 5.20
CA GLU A 90 -9.87 3.92 5.57
C GLU A 90 -9.55 3.98 7.07
N ILE A 91 -8.38 4.52 7.37
CA ILE A 91 -7.87 4.74 8.72
C ILE A 91 -7.85 6.24 8.98
N GLN A 92 -8.54 6.65 10.04
CA GLN A 92 -8.48 7.99 10.60
C GLN A 92 -7.58 7.95 11.83
N LEU A 93 -6.54 8.80 11.84
CA LEU A 93 -5.73 9.02 13.03
C LEU A 93 -6.35 10.14 13.87
N ARG A 94 -6.15 10.07 15.19
CA ARG A 94 -6.56 11.10 16.16
C ARG A 94 -5.96 12.48 15.87
N SER A 95 -4.84 12.53 15.15
CA SER A 95 -4.22 13.77 14.65
C SER A 95 -5.01 14.45 13.51
N GLY A 96 -6.09 13.83 13.01
CA GLY A 96 -6.86 14.31 11.87
C GLY A 96 -6.37 13.79 10.51
N LYS A 97 -5.17 13.19 10.44
CA LYS A 97 -4.64 12.58 9.21
C LYS A 97 -5.43 11.33 8.81
N LYS A 98 -5.62 11.14 7.50
CA LYS A 98 -6.30 9.98 6.91
C LYS A 98 -5.42 9.26 5.90
N PHE A 99 -5.59 7.95 5.84
CA PHE A 99 -5.03 7.13 4.77
C PHE A 99 -5.92 5.90 4.51
N ARG A 100 -5.72 5.27 3.37
CA ARG A 100 -6.43 4.08 2.91
C ARG A 100 -5.43 3.00 2.55
N ILE A 101 -5.72 1.78 2.96
CA ILE A 101 -4.97 0.58 2.62
C ILE A 101 -5.89 -0.30 1.77
N GLY A 102 -5.51 -0.50 0.51
CA GLY A 102 -6.16 -1.46 -0.39
C GLY A 102 -5.91 -2.89 0.09
N THR A 103 -6.96 -3.70 0.09
CA THR A 103 -6.90 -5.09 0.53
C THR A 103 -8.11 -5.86 0.04
N ASP A 104 -7.89 -7.12 -0.36
CA ASP A 104 -8.97 -8.06 -0.67
C ASP A 104 -9.68 -8.58 0.60
N GLN A 105 -9.09 -8.35 1.77
CA GLN A 105 -9.58 -8.78 3.09
C GLN A 105 -10.00 -7.58 3.95
N SER A 106 -10.67 -6.59 3.34
CA SER A 106 -11.06 -5.32 4.01
C SER A 106 -11.93 -5.55 5.27
N SER A 107 -12.76 -6.59 5.25
CA SER A 107 -13.59 -6.98 6.40
C SER A 107 -12.79 -7.53 7.58
N GLU A 108 -11.85 -8.43 7.32
CA GLU A 108 -10.99 -9.01 8.35
C GLU A 108 -10.09 -7.94 8.97
N LEU A 109 -9.44 -7.12 8.14
CA LEU A 109 -8.57 -6.04 8.62
C LEU A 109 -9.34 -5.01 9.45
N THR A 110 -10.53 -4.62 9.00
CA THR A 110 -11.37 -3.68 9.77
C THR A 110 -11.79 -4.27 11.11
N SER A 111 -12.18 -5.55 11.12
CA SER A 111 -12.60 -6.24 12.35
C SER A 111 -11.46 -6.36 13.36
N GLY A 112 -10.25 -6.72 12.88
CA GLY A 112 -9.04 -6.77 13.71
C GLY A 112 -8.71 -5.41 14.34
N LEU A 113 -8.73 -4.34 13.55
CA LEU A 113 -8.47 -2.99 14.03
C LEU A 113 -9.53 -2.50 15.02
N GLN A 114 -10.82 -2.73 14.74
CA GLN A 114 -11.90 -2.32 15.64
C GLN A 114 -11.88 -3.09 16.96
N GLY A 115 -11.47 -4.35 16.95
CA GLY A 115 -11.25 -5.13 18.17
C GLY A 115 -10.25 -4.46 19.09
N VAL A 116 -9.12 -4.02 18.55
CA VAL A 116 -8.06 -3.35 19.34
C VAL A 116 -8.48 -1.94 19.79
N ILE A 117 -9.13 -1.16 18.92
CA ILE A 117 -9.55 0.21 19.23
C ILE A 117 -10.56 0.25 20.39
N LYS A 118 -11.47 -0.72 20.51
CA LYS A 118 -12.49 -0.77 21.57
C LYS A 118 -11.95 -1.17 22.94
N THR A 119 -10.78 -1.79 22.99
CA THR A 119 -10.17 -2.27 24.25
C THR A 119 -9.34 -1.18 24.95
N ASN A 120 -9.07 -0.06 24.28
CA ASN A 120 -8.45 1.15 24.84
C ASN A 120 -9.48 2.24 25.11
#